data_AF-G4VEL0-F1
#
_entry.id   AF-G4VEL0-F1
#
_cell.length_a   1.000
_cell.length_b   1.000
_cell.length_c   1.000
_cell.angle_alpha   90.00
_cell.angle_beta   90.00
_cell.angle_gamma   90.00
#
_symmetry.space_group_name_H-M   'P 1'
#
loop_
_entity.id
_entity.type
_entity.pdbx_description
1 polymer ?
#
loop_
_entity_poly.entity_id
_entity_poly.type
_entity_poly.pdbx_seq_one_letter_code
_entity_poly.pdbx_strand_id
1 'polypeptide(L)'
;MKLLDQVGLEGLSSQLSNGSKRYKIDARLESYSCKMVSEEKRQFKELVSRLNGVENQESPALYLGSSQTLRDLYEMTGQVVDPGTIRMSIIQDQSPPNSSSLSPARNVCSGRKRTRSETSICLNDSTSESPSPKFSASALSTKDLFCLMSTLNSCFGPAYDFLAARSDEFCLEPELWLVKHYISRFCSIYVDKYEDLAPHLWKVIGDEISPAQCRIYSYRPDHLSDPYSSGCLASFNYFFHNRCLRRVLFFSLRVLNDSLLDDDGDELTESNLY
;
A
#
# COMPACT_ATOMS: atom_id res chain seq x y z
N MET A 1 -16.16 -4.67 -7.81
CA MET A 1 -15.93 -3.34 -8.40
C MET A 1 -15.69 -3.52 -9.88
N LYS A 2 -16.21 -2.63 -10.75
CA LYS A 2 -16.02 -2.78 -12.20
C LYS A 2 -14.65 -2.24 -12.63
N LEU A 3 -13.84 -3.06 -13.29
CA LEU A 3 -12.60 -2.64 -13.97
C LEU A 3 -12.93 -1.64 -15.10
N LEU A 4 -12.13 -0.59 -15.19
CA LEU A 4 -12.19 0.42 -16.23
C LEU A 4 -10.97 0.24 -17.13
N ASP A 5 -11.21 -0.28 -18.34
CA ASP A 5 -10.15 -0.55 -19.30
C ASP A 5 -9.48 0.76 -19.71
N GLN A 6 -8.15 0.83 -19.56
CA GLN A 6 -7.33 1.98 -19.88
C GLN A 6 -6.01 1.51 -20.48
N VAL A 7 -5.87 1.67 -21.79
CA VAL A 7 -4.70 1.19 -22.57
C VAL A 7 -3.37 1.70 -21.99
N GLY A 8 -3.34 2.94 -21.49
CA GLY A 8 -2.14 3.51 -20.88
C GLY A 8 -1.72 2.80 -19.59
N LEU A 9 -2.67 2.39 -18.75
CA LEU A 9 -2.37 1.66 -17.52
C LEU A 9 -1.94 0.23 -17.81
N GLU A 10 -2.61 -0.45 -18.74
CA GLU A 10 -2.25 -1.80 -19.18
C GLU A 10 -0.84 -1.86 -19.75
N GLY A 11 -0.49 -0.89 -20.61
CA GLY A 11 0.85 -0.77 -21.18
C GLY A 11 1.93 -0.59 -20.10
N LEU A 12 1.68 0.29 -19.11
CA LEU A 12 2.58 0.50 -17.98
C LEU A 12 2.68 -0.72 -17.07
N SER A 13 1.57 -1.43 -16.84
CA SER A 13 1.54 -2.68 -16.08
C SER A 13 2.46 -3.72 -16.71
N SER A 14 2.34 -3.89 -18.04
CA SER A 14 3.21 -4.79 -18.81
C SER A 14 4.68 -4.37 -18.79
N GLN A 15 4.96 -3.06 -18.92
CA GLN A 15 6.32 -2.54 -18.83
C GLN A 15 6.95 -2.75 -17.46
N LEU A 16 6.19 -2.60 -16.37
CA LEU A 16 6.69 -2.85 -15.02
C LEU A 16 6.93 -4.34 -14.76
N SER A 17 6.00 -5.21 -15.16
CA SER A 17 6.13 -6.67 -14.99
C SER A 17 7.31 -7.26 -15.77
N ASN A 18 7.59 -6.72 -16.96
CA ASN A 18 8.74 -7.10 -17.79
C ASN A 18 9.96 -6.19 -17.57
N GLY A 19 9.90 -5.30 -16.59
CA GLY A 19 10.88 -4.23 -16.39
C GLY A 19 12.15 -4.68 -15.67
N SER A 20 12.34 -5.97 -15.44
CA SER A 20 13.51 -6.49 -14.72
C SER A 20 14.09 -7.69 -15.43
N LYS A 21 15.41 -7.70 -15.60
CA LYS A 21 16.16 -8.88 -16.08
C LYS A 21 16.51 -9.87 -14.96
N ARG A 22 16.43 -9.44 -13.71
CA ARG A 22 16.91 -10.20 -12.54
C ARG A 22 15.79 -10.78 -11.69
N TYR A 23 14.62 -10.16 -11.75
CA TYR A 23 13.50 -10.51 -10.89
C TYR A 23 12.25 -10.77 -11.71
N LYS A 24 11.47 -11.76 -11.30
CA LYS A 24 10.12 -11.97 -11.82
C LYS A 24 9.17 -11.01 -11.10
N ILE A 25 8.56 -10.10 -11.85
CA ILE A 25 7.69 -9.05 -11.31
C ILE A 25 6.26 -9.26 -11.78
N ASP A 26 5.31 -9.21 -10.85
CA ASP A 26 3.88 -9.05 -11.14
C ASP A 26 3.44 -7.65 -10.72
N ALA A 27 3.37 -6.75 -11.70
CA ALA A 27 2.87 -5.39 -11.54
C ALA A 27 1.46 -5.27 -12.10
N ARG A 28 0.61 -4.59 -11.33
CA ARG A 28 -0.79 -4.31 -11.66
C ARG A 28 -1.07 -2.84 -11.45
N LEU A 29 -1.48 -2.18 -12.53
CA LEU A 29 -1.92 -0.79 -12.52
C LEU A 29 -3.32 -0.74 -13.14
N GLU A 30 -4.34 -0.67 -12.30
CA GLU A 30 -5.73 -0.90 -12.72
C GLU A 30 -6.66 0.17 -12.13
N SER A 31 -7.65 0.62 -12.91
CA SER A 31 -8.64 1.61 -12.46
C SER A 31 -10.01 0.95 -12.28
N TYR A 32 -10.68 1.24 -11.18
CA TYR A 32 -11.94 0.63 -10.80
C TYR A 32 -13.01 1.66 -10.49
N SER A 33 -14.24 1.43 -10.95
CA SER A 33 -15.40 2.22 -10.53
C SER A 33 -15.90 1.80 -9.15
N CYS A 34 -16.13 2.77 -8.25
CA CYS A 34 -16.72 2.54 -6.94
C CYS A 34 -18.27 2.48 -6.97
N LYS A 35 -18.90 2.40 -8.15
CA LYS A 35 -20.35 2.21 -8.28
C LYS A 35 -20.69 0.75 -7.96
N MET A 36 -21.40 0.52 -6.85
CA MET A 36 -21.91 -0.80 -6.49
C MET A 36 -23.06 -1.20 -7.45
N VAL A 37 -22.96 -2.39 -8.04
CA VAL A 37 -24.08 -3.08 -8.69
C VAL A 37 -24.84 -3.94 -7.68
N SER A 38 -25.86 -4.67 -8.12
CA SER A 38 -26.74 -5.45 -7.23
C SER A 38 -25.98 -6.45 -6.37
N GLU A 39 -24.98 -7.12 -6.94
CA GLU A 39 -24.16 -8.09 -6.21
C GLU A 39 -23.30 -7.42 -5.12
N GLU A 40 -22.60 -6.33 -5.44
CA GLU A 40 -21.82 -5.62 -4.40
C GLU A 40 -22.72 -4.98 -3.34
N LYS A 41 -23.96 -4.60 -3.67
CA LYS A 41 -24.94 -4.15 -2.66
C LYS A 41 -25.31 -5.27 -1.68
N ARG A 42 -25.36 -6.52 -2.14
CA ARG A 42 -25.61 -7.70 -1.29
C ARG A 42 -24.41 -7.94 -0.37
N GLN A 43 -23.21 -7.99 -0.94
CA GLN A 43 -21.95 -8.15 -0.20
C GLN A 43 -21.73 -7.02 0.82
N PHE A 44 -22.08 -5.78 0.47
CA PHE A 44 -21.98 -4.64 1.39
C PHE A 44 -22.91 -4.78 2.59
N LYS A 45 -24.14 -5.25 2.39
CA LYS A 45 -25.08 -5.51 3.51
C LYS A 45 -24.56 -6.62 4.44
N GLU A 46 -23.96 -7.66 3.87
CA GLU A 46 -23.34 -8.75 4.63
C GLU A 46 -22.15 -8.25 5.47
N LEU A 47 -21.27 -7.44 4.88
CA LEU A 47 -20.19 -6.76 5.62
C LEU A 47 -20.74 -5.91 6.78
N VAL A 48 -21.76 -5.08 6.52
CA VAL A 48 -22.37 -4.25 7.56
C VAL A 48 -22.96 -5.11 8.69
N SER A 49 -23.64 -6.21 8.35
CA SER A 49 -24.17 -7.14 9.33
C SER A 49 -23.07 -7.78 10.18
N ARG A 50 -21.96 -8.19 9.56
CA ARG A 50 -20.81 -8.77 10.26
C ARG A 50 -20.14 -7.78 11.20
N LEU A 51 -19.98 -6.53 10.77
CA LEU A 51 -19.37 -5.49 11.61
C LEU A 51 -20.27 -5.07 12.77
N ASN A 52 -21.60 -5.08 12.58
CA ASN A 52 -22.56 -4.77 13.63
C ASN A 52 -22.85 -5.95 14.58
N GLY A 53 -22.66 -7.20 14.12
CA GLY A 53 -22.87 -8.42 14.90
C GLY A 53 -21.88 -8.61 16.06
N VAL A 54 -20.94 -7.69 16.26
CA VAL A 54 -20.11 -7.62 17.46
C VAL A 54 -20.96 -6.97 18.56
N GLU A 55 -21.86 -7.74 19.19
CA GLU A 55 -22.95 -7.29 20.09
C GLU A 55 -22.56 -6.47 21.34
N ASN A 56 -21.30 -6.05 21.51
CA ASN A 56 -20.83 -5.34 22.72
C ASN A 56 -20.00 -4.07 22.47
N GLN A 57 -20.01 -3.48 21.27
CA GLN A 57 -19.39 -2.16 21.04
C GLN A 57 -20.27 -1.24 20.19
N GLU A 58 -20.52 -0.03 20.69
CA GLU A 58 -21.05 1.09 19.91
C GLU A 58 -20.21 1.23 18.63
N SER A 59 -20.85 1.13 17.46
CA SER A 59 -20.27 1.30 16.10
C SER A 59 -18.75 1.13 16.07
N PRO A 60 -18.20 -0.10 15.94
CA PRO A 60 -16.77 -0.33 16.09
C PRO A 60 -16.04 0.60 15.13
N ALA A 61 -15.33 1.59 15.69
CA ALA A 61 -14.50 2.46 14.90
C ALA A 61 -13.53 1.55 14.14
N LEU A 62 -13.63 1.55 12.81
CA LEU A 62 -12.78 0.71 11.97
C LEU A 62 -11.36 1.27 12.05
N TYR A 63 -10.57 0.73 12.98
CA TYR A 63 -9.19 1.11 13.18
C TYR A 63 -8.35 0.60 12.01
N LEU A 64 -7.60 1.51 11.41
CA LEU A 64 -6.60 1.21 10.39
C LEU A 64 -5.25 0.93 11.05
N GLY A 65 -4.42 0.16 10.35
CA GLY A 65 -3.02 -0.01 10.70
C GLY A 65 -2.23 1.29 10.56
N SER A 66 -1.04 1.32 11.18
CA SER A 66 -0.07 2.40 11.00
C SER A 66 0.50 2.39 9.57
N SER A 67 0.85 3.56 9.03
CA SER A 67 1.43 3.72 7.68
C SER A 67 2.44 2.63 7.34
N GLN A 68 2.13 1.88 6.28
CA GLN A 68 2.98 0.86 5.71
C GLN A 68 4.22 1.52 5.10
N THR A 69 4.01 2.62 4.36
CA THR A 69 5.08 3.31 3.63
C THR A 69 6.20 3.79 4.54
N LEU A 70 5.88 4.35 5.71
CA LEU A 70 6.89 4.81 6.65
C LEU A 70 7.76 3.68 7.18
N ARG A 71 7.12 2.56 7.55
CA ARG A 71 7.83 1.40 8.06
C ARG A 71 8.71 0.79 6.98
N ASP A 72 8.15 0.55 5.80
CA ASP A 72 8.86 -0.10 4.71
C ASP A 72 10.01 0.77 4.18
N LEU A 73 9.84 2.10 4.15
CA LEU A 73 10.92 3.02 3.77
C LEU A 73 12.08 2.97 4.77
N TYR A 74 11.78 2.93 6.07
CA TYR A 74 12.79 2.81 7.11
C TYR A 74 13.53 1.47 7.01
N GLU A 75 12.80 0.36 6.84
CA GLU A 75 13.40 -0.97 6.69
C GLU A 75 14.28 -1.06 5.43
N MET A 76 13.85 -0.45 4.31
CA MET A 76 14.56 -0.49 3.04
C MET A 76 15.80 0.42 3.00
N THR A 77 15.74 1.60 3.62
CA THR A 77 16.75 2.67 3.41
C THR A 77 17.43 3.15 4.69
N GLY A 78 16.90 2.80 5.86
CA GLY A 78 17.29 3.38 7.15
C GLY A 78 16.92 4.86 7.31
N GLN A 79 16.25 5.48 6.33
CA GLN A 79 15.84 6.89 6.40
C GLN A 79 14.72 7.06 7.42
N VAL A 80 14.90 8.02 8.32
CA VAL A 80 13.85 8.45 9.25
C VAL A 80 13.24 9.73 8.69
N VAL A 81 11.92 9.69 8.48
CA VAL A 81 11.14 10.87 8.12
C VAL A 81 10.71 11.57 9.41
N ASP A 82 11.03 12.86 9.52
CA ASP A 82 10.62 13.65 10.68
C ASP A 82 9.08 13.69 10.79
N PRO A 83 8.47 13.24 11.90
CA PRO A 83 7.02 13.31 12.10
C PRO A 83 6.47 14.73 12.03
N GLY A 84 7.26 15.75 12.41
CA GLY A 84 6.85 17.16 12.32
C GLY A 84 6.62 17.64 10.89
N THR A 85 7.24 16.95 9.94
CA THR A 85 7.15 17.24 8.52
C THR A 85 5.92 16.58 7.87
N ILE A 86 5.45 15.47 8.42
CA ILE A 86 4.34 14.70 7.87
C ILE A 86 3.02 15.19 8.43
N ARG A 87 2.07 15.52 7.56
CA ARG A 87 0.67 15.70 7.94
C ARG A 87 -0.17 14.57 7.38
N MET A 88 -1.02 13.98 8.23
CA MET A 88 -2.14 13.16 7.76
C MET A 88 -3.15 14.10 7.08
N SER A 89 -2.91 14.43 5.81
CA SER A 89 -3.75 15.35 5.05
C SER A 89 -4.66 14.58 4.11
N ILE A 90 -5.90 15.03 4.00
CA ILE A 90 -6.83 14.57 2.96
C ILE A 90 -6.55 15.30 1.63
N ILE A 91 -5.77 16.38 1.68
CA ILE A 91 -5.43 17.26 0.55
C ILE A 91 -3.94 17.09 0.27
N GLN A 92 -3.60 16.58 -0.91
CA GLN A 92 -2.25 16.15 -1.27
C GLN A 92 -1.52 17.16 -2.19
N ASP A 93 -1.97 18.41 -2.20
CA ASP A 93 -1.55 19.45 -3.16
C ASP A 93 -0.26 20.20 -2.76
N GLN A 94 0.49 19.70 -1.77
CA GLN A 94 1.75 20.33 -1.35
C GLN A 94 2.95 19.58 -1.93
N SER A 95 3.87 20.34 -2.54
CA SER A 95 5.21 19.86 -2.91
C SER A 95 5.95 19.33 -1.68
N PRO A 96 6.81 18.30 -1.82
CA PRO A 96 7.55 17.76 -0.69
C PRO A 96 8.30 18.88 0.05
N PRO A 97 8.28 18.88 1.39
CA PRO A 97 9.13 19.76 2.17
C PRO A 97 10.59 19.49 1.80
N ASN A 98 11.37 20.56 1.60
CA ASN A 98 12.78 20.56 1.17
C ASN A 98 13.55 19.34 1.69
N SER A 99 14.52 18.82 0.90
CA SER A 99 15.34 17.62 1.18
C SER A 99 15.96 17.51 2.58
N SER A 100 15.91 18.58 3.40
CA SER A 100 16.18 18.59 4.83
C SER A 100 15.22 17.74 5.69
N SER A 101 14.07 17.31 5.16
CA SER A 101 13.06 16.50 5.89
C SER A 101 13.45 15.03 6.12
N LEU A 102 14.44 14.54 5.38
CA LEU A 102 14.92 13.16 5.44
C LEU A 102 16.31 13.13 6.08
N SER A 103 16.41 12.49 7.25
CA SER A 103 17.70 12.31 7.95
C SER A 103 18.41 11.05 7.45
N PRO A 104 19.74 11.09 7.19
CA PRO A 104 20.53 9.86 7.02
C PRO A 104 20.47 9.01 8.29
N ALA A 105 20.61 7.69 8.14
CA ALA A 105 20.71 6.74 9.24
C ALA A 105 21.81 7.18 10.22
N ARG A 106 21.43 7.63 11.42
CA ARG A 106 22.39 7.85 12.49
C ARG A 106 22.87 6.48 12.94
N ASN A 107 24.17 6.20 12.78
CA ASN A 107 24.84 5.06 13.41
C ASN A 107 24.70 5.16 14.93
N VAL A 108 23.62 4.61 15.49
CA VAL A 108 23.57 4.31 16.92
C VAL A 108 24.18 2.92 17.10
N CYS A 109 25.51 2.89 17.00
CA CYS A 109 26.30 1.78 17.48
C CYS A 109 26.34 1.80 19.02
N SER A 110 26.34 0.59 19.58
CA SER A 110 26.83 0.21 20.91
C SER A 110 25.93 0.48 22.13
N GLY A 111 25.10 -0.51 22.43
CA GLY A 111 25.18 -1.25 23.69
C GLY A 111 24.63 -0.59 24.96
N ARG A 112 23.42 -0.98 25.39
CA ARG A 112 23.17 -1.35 26.80
C ARG A 112 21.94 -2.24 26.95
N LYS A 113 22.05 -3.15 27.92
CA LYS A 113 21.14 -4.25 28.24
C LYS A 113 19.68 -3.82 28.46
N ARG A 114 18.79 -4.71 28.02
CA ARG A 114 17.35 -4.78 28.26
C ARG A 114 17.00 -4.49 29.73
N THR A 115 16.20 -3.44 29.97
CA THR A 115 15.23 -3.40 31.09
C THR A 115 13.99 -2.63 30.65
N ARG A 116 12.86 -3.34 30.63
CA ARG A 116 11.51 -2.84 30.41
C ARG A 116 11.09 -2.04 31.63
N SER A 117 10.82 -0.75 31.48
CA SER A 117 10.00 0.02 32.42
C SER A 117 9.33 1.15 31.66
N GLU A 118 8.01 1.09 31.66
CA GLU A 118 7.10 2.18 31.31
C GLU A 118 7.30 3.35 32.28
N THR A 119 6.89 4.53 31.84
CA THR A 119 6.83 5.84 32.53
C THR A 119 8.16 6.59 32.75
N SER A 120 8.28 7.77 32.14
CA SER A 120 8.36 9.07 32.87
C SER A 120 8.69 10.31 31.99
N ILE A 121 7.81 11.33 32.08
CA ILE A 121 8.06 12.79 32.30
C ILE A 121 8.74 13.58 31.12
N CYS A 122 8.21 14.70 30.60
CA CYS A 122 8.06 16.05 31.19
C CYS A 122 6.79 16.75 30.64
N LEU A 123 5.86 17.26 31.46
CA LEU A 123 5.87 18.58 32.15
C LEU A 123 6.24 19.76 31.24
N ASN A 124 5.21 20.45 30.74
CA ASN A 124 5.23 21.89 30.53
C ASN A 124 3.85 22.45 30.93
N ASP A 125 3.93 23.43 31.82
CA ASP A 125 2.89 24.28 32.38
C ASP A 125 2.60 25.44 31.42
N SER A 126 1.32 25.71 31.12
CA SER A 126 0.73 27.02 30.80
C SER A 126 -0.70 26.88 30.28
N THR A 127 -1.64 27.36 31.10
CA THR A 127 -2.78 28.23 30.76
C THR A 127 -3.86 27.79 29.74
N SER A 128 -5.09 27.80 30.26
CA SER A 128 -6.39 28.10 29.62
C SER A 128 -7.00 27.15 28.57
N GLU A 129 -8.13 26.59 29.00
CA GLU A 129 -9.30 26.17 28.22
C GLU A 129 -9.12 25.13 27.10
N SER A 130 -9.45 23.89 27.46
CA SER A 130 -10.14 22.95 26.57
C SER A 130 -11.32 23.63 25.88
N PRO A 131 -11.47 23.44 24.55
CA PRO A 131 -12.11 22.22 24.12
C PRO A 131 -11.31 21.46 23.06
N SER A 132 -10.96 20.23 23.41
CA SER A 132 -10.80 19.16 22.43
C SER A 132 -12.08 19.06 21.57
N PRO A 133 -11.91 18.92 20.27
CA PRO A 133 -12.21 17.64 19.66
C PRO A 133 -10.91 17.05 19.14
N LYS A 134 -10.45 15.98 19.82
CA LYS A 134 -9.51 15.03 19.21
C LYS A 134 -10.26 14.44 18.03
N PHE A 135 -10.12 15.01 16.83
CA PHE A 135 -10.48 14.31 15.61
C PHE A 135 -9.78 12.96 15.70
N SER A 136 -10.54 11.88 15.89
CA SER A 136 -10.03 10.53 15.80
C SER A 136 -9.57 10.35 14.36
N ALA A 137 -8.31 10.71 14.14
CA ALA A 137 -7.62 10.46 12.90
C ALA A 137 -7.85 8.98 12.58
N SER A 138 -8.34 8.72 11.36
CA SER A 138 -8.42 7.39 10.76
C SER A 138 -9.68 6.55 10.99
N ALA A 139 -10.86 7.13 11.24
CA ALA A 139 -12.11 6.37 11.05
C ALA A 139 -12.35 6.12 9.54
N LEU A 140 -11.98 4.94 9.06
CA LEU A 140 -12.37 4.48 7.73
C LEU A 140 -13.88 4.26 7.72
N SER A 141 -14.60 4.82 6.74
CA SER A 141 -16.03 4.49 6.62
C SER A 141 -16.17 3.03 6.18
N THR A 142 -17.20 2.33 6.65
CA THR A 142 -17.50 0.96 6.18
C THR A 142 -17.60 0.87 4.66
N LYS A 143 -18.06 1.95 4.01
CA LYS A 143 -18.14 2.05 2.55
C LYS A 143 -16.76 2.13 1.88
N ASP A 144 -15.82 2.85 2.49
CA ASP A 144 -14.44 2.88 2.00
C ASP A 144 -13.79 1.52 2.20
N LEU A 145 -13.92 0.89 3.39
CA LEU A 145 -13.38 -0.44 3.64
C LEU A 145 -13.90 -1.46 2.62
N PHE A 146 -15.21 -1.49 2.41
CA PHE A 146 -15.82 -2.32 1.38
C PHE A 146 -15.23 -2.05 0.00
N CYS A 147 -14.98 -0.78 -0.32
CA CYS A 147 -14.40 -0.41 -1.60
C CYS A 147 -13.00 -0.99 -1.79
N LEU A 148 -12.13 -0.90 -0.77
CA LEU A 148 -10.77 -1.44 -0.81
C LEU A 148 -10.79 -2.98 -0.93
N MET A 149 -11.58 -3.66 -0.08
CA MET A 149 -11.75 -5.12 -0.12
C MET A 149 -12.27 -5.59 -1.48
N SER A 150 -13.29 -4.91 -2.01
CA SER A 150 -13.88 -5.26 -3.31
C SER A 150 -12.92 -5.02 -4.46
N THR A 151 -12.03 -4.02 -4.36
CA THR A 151 -10.95 -3.81 -5.34
C THR A 151 -9.97 -4.98 -5.32
N LEU A 152 -9.55 -5.46 -4.14
CA LEU A 152 -8.71 -6.65 -4.04
C LEU A 152 -9.39 -7.89 -4.61
N ASN A 153 -10.67 -8.13 -4.28
CA ASN A 153 -11.43 -9.25 -4.85
C ASN A 153 -11.57 -9.16 -6.38
N SER A 154 -11.70 -7.96 -6.94
CA SER A 154 -11.77 -7.79 -8.39
C SER A 154 -10.40 -7.99 -9.07
N CYS A 155 -9.31 -7.66 -8.37
CA CYS A 155 -7.95 -7.84 -8.88
C CYS A 155 -7.48 -9.30 -8.76
N PHE A 156 -7.62 -9.90 -7.57
CA PHE A 156 -7.01 -11.19 -7.21
C PHE A 156 -8.02 -12.34 -7.03
N GLY A 157 -9.32 -12.10 -7.20
CA GLY A 157 -10.32 -13.16 -7.11
C GLY A 157 -10.20 -14.21 -8.23
N PRO A 158 -10.79 -15.41 -8.07
CA PRO A 158 -11.65 -15.83 -6.96
C PRO A 158 -10.94 -16.67 -5.87
N ALA A 159 -9.63 -16.87 -5.96
CA ALA A 159 -8.92 -17.85 -5.11
C ALA A 159 -8.87 -17.47 -3.62
N TYR A 160 -9.08 -16.20 -3.28
CA TYR A 160 -9.10 -15.72 -1.90
C TYR A 160 -10.17 -14.62 -1.75
N ASP A 161 -10.95 -14.67 -0.67
CA ASP A 161 -11.98 -13.68 -0.38
C ASP A 161 -11.45 -12.57 0.55
N PHE A 162 -11.06 -11.45 -0.05
CA PHE A 162 -10.61 -10.26 0.64
C PHE A 162 -11.73 -9.53 1.40
N LEU A 163 -13.01 -9.89 1.23
CA LEU A 163 -14.07 -9.36 2.10
C LEU A 163 -13.89 -9.85 3.54
N ALA A 164 -13.20 -10.97 3.78
CA ALA A 164 -12.89 -11.43 5.12
C ALA A 164 -11.75 -10.65 5.82
N ALA A 165 -11.00 -9.82 5.09
CA ALA A 165 -9.88 -9.05 5.64
C ALA A 165 -10.30 -8.16 6.82
N ARG A 166 -9.38 -7.91 7.74
CA ARG A 166 -9.60 -7.03 8.89
C ARG A 166 -9.31 -5.58 8.53
N SER A 167 -9.90 -4.63 9.26
CA SER A 167 -9.65 -3.21 8.99
C SER A 167 -8.20 -2.80 9.27
N ASP A 168 -7.53 -3.45 10.22
CA ASP A 168 -6.14 -3.17 10.60
C ASP A 168 -5.10 -3.67 9.56
N GLU A 169 -5.52 -4.51 8.61
CA GLU A 169 -4.71 -4.86 7.43
C GLU A 169 -4.65 -3.73 6.40
N PHE A 170 -5.52 -2.71 6.53
CA PHE A 170 -5.48 -1.52 5.69
C PHE A 170 -4.89 -0.35 6.47
N CYS A 171 -4.06 0.44 5.81
CA CYS A 171 -3.44 1.63 6.41
C CYS A 171 -3.83 2.87 5.60
N LEU A 172 -3.97 4.01 6.27
CA LEU A 172 -4.06 5.31 5.60
C LEU A 172 -2.65 5.88 5.48
N GLU A 173 -2.24 6.19 4.25
CA GLU A 173 -0.95 6.77 3.98
C GLU A 173 -1.01 8.29 4.10
N PRO A 174 0.02 8.93 4.67
CA PRO A 174 -0.05 10.33 5.07
C PRO A 174 -0.02 11.29 3.88
N GLU A 175 1.00 11.15 3.03
CA GLU A 175 1.27 12.09 1.95
C GLU A 175 1.69 11.39 0.65
N LEU A 176 1.24 11.94 -0.48
CA LEU A 176 1.52 11.46 -1.83
C LEU A 176 3.01 11.49 -2.14
N TRP A 177 3.73 12.53 -1.70
CA TRP A 177 5.17 12.63 -1.96
C TRP A 177 5.94 11.47 -1.32
N LEU A 178 5.51 11.04 -0.13
CA LEU A 178 6.14 9.93 0.59
C LEU A 178 5.88 8.61 -0.14
N VAL A 179 4.64 8.38 -0.59
CA VAL A 179 4.27 7.21 -1.40
C VAL A 179 5.05 7.19 -2.71
N LYS A 180 5.17 8.32 -3.41
CA LYS A 180 6.00 8.45 -4.62
C LYS A 180 7.48 8.15 -4.34
N HIS A 181 8.02 8.67 -3.24
CA HIS A 181 9.40 8.46 -2.84
C HIS A 181 9.68 7.00 -2.55
N TYR A 182 8.82 6.33 -1.77
CA TYR A 182 8.94 4.90 -1.49
C TYR A 182 8.84 4.06 -2.76
N ILE A 183 7.84 4.29 -3.62
CA ILE A 183 7.72 3.58 -4.90
C ILE A 183 8.98 3.79 -5.75
N SER A 184 9.55 5.01 -5.76
CA SER A 184 10.81 5.25 -6.46
C SER A 184 11.96 4.43 -5.89
N ARG A 185 12.13 4.38 -4.56
CA ARG A 185 13.19 3.56 -3.94
C ARG A 185 12.98 2.07 -4.21
N PHE A 186 11.75 1.58 -4.05
CA PHE A 186 11.36 0.21 -4.30
C PHE A 186 11.68 -0.17 -5.76
N CYS A 187 11.15 0.59 -6.73
CA CYS A 187 11.33 0.28 -8.14
C CYS A 187 12.79 0.43 -8.59
N SER A 188 13.58 1.38 -8.05
CA SER A 188 15.01 1.47 -8.37
C SER A 188 15.81 0.23 -7.97
N ILE A 189 15.33 -0.60 -7.04
CA ILE A 189 15.98 -1.86 -6.67
C ILE A 189 15.61 -2.97 -7.67
N TYR A 190 14.32 -3.08 -8.01
CA TYR A 190 13.77 -4.25 -8.69
C TYR A 190 13.49 -4.05 -10.18
N VAL A 191 13.22 -2.82 -10.63
CA VAL A 191 12.85 -2.46 -12.02
C VAL A 191 14.02 -1.73 -12.68
N ASP A 192 14.56 -2.31 -13.74
CA ASP A 192 15.67 -1.77 -14.52
C ASP A 192 15.25 -0.44 -15.18
N LYS A 193 16.08 0.60 -15.04
CA LYS A 193 15.86 1.94 -15.60
C LYS A 193 14.50 2.57 -15.23
N TYR A 194 14.02 2.32 -14.01
CA TYR A 194 12.78 2.92 -13.50
C TYR A 194 12.77 4.46 -13.63
N GLU A 195 13.92 5.12 -13.49
CA GLU A 195 14.08 6.56 -13.63
C GLU A 195 13.62 7.10 -14.99
N ASP A 196 13.78 6.33 -16.06
CA ASP A 196 13.34 6.69 -17.41
C ASP A 196 11.81 6.49 -17.56
N LEU A 197 11.26 5.48 -16.89
CA LEU A 197 9.83 5.13 -16.91
C LEU A 197 8.99 6.06 -16.01
N ALA A 198 9.56 6.51 -14.88
CA ALA A 198 8.84 7.20 -13.82
C ALA A 198 8.06 8.45 -14.28
N PRO A 199 8.60 9.35 -15.13
CA PRO A 199 7.85 10.50 -15.61
C PRO A 199 6.58 10.10 -16.37
N HIS A 200 6.67 9.07 -17.22
CA HIS A 200 5.52 8.58 -17.98
C HIS A 200 4.49 7.90 -17.07
N LEU A 201 4.95 7.02 -16.16
CA LEU A 201 4.11 6.36 -15.16
C LEU A 201 3.27 7.38 -14.36
N TRP A 202 3.92 8.38 -13.78
CA TRP A 202 3.24 9.37 -12.95
C TRP A 202 2.39 10.36 -13.76
N LYS A 203 2.71 10.58 -15.03
CA LYS A 203 1.84 11.32 -15.94
C LYS A 203 0.52 10.58 -16.17
N VAL A 204 0.58 9.29 -16.53
CA VAL A 204 -0.64 8.50 -16.80
C VAL A 204 -1.48 8.34 -15.53
N ILE A 205 -0.86 8.08 -14.38
CA ILE A 205 -1.58 8.04 -13.09
C ILE A 205 -2.21 9.42 -12.78
N GLY A 206 -1.49 10.51 -13.05
CA GLY A 206 -1.98 11.88 -12.90
C GLY A 206 -3.26 12.14 -13.71
N ASP A 207 -3.21 11.79 -15.00
CA ASP A 207 -4.30 11.99 -15.96
C ASP A 207 -5.52 11.11 -15.61
N GLU A 208 -5.32 9.88 -15.10
CA GLU A 208 -6.43 8.96 -14.80
C GLU A 208 -7.17 9.25 -13.48
N ILE A 209 -6.43 9.49 -12.38
CA ILE A 209 -7.03 9.51 -11.03
C ILE A 209 -6.80 10.79 -10.24
N SER A 210 -5.91 11.68 -10.71
CA SER A 210 -5.50 12.88 -9.98
C SER A 210 -5.09 12.57 -8.53
N PRO A 211 -3.89 11.98 -8.30
CA PRO A 211 -3.45 11.54 -6.97
C PRO A 211 -3.49 12.62 -5.89
N ALA A 212 -3.33 13.90 -6.27
CA ALA A 212 -3.43 15.05 -5.38
C ALA A 212 -4.81 15.20 -4.70
N GLN A 213 -5.85 14.59 -5.30
CA GLN A 213 -7.23 14.59 -4.82
C GLN A 213 -7.65 13.23 -4.23
N CYS A 214 -6.70 12.32 -4.04
CA CYS A 214 -6.97 10.97 -3.54
C CYS A 214 -6.72 10.86 -2.04
N ARG A 215 -7.52 10.01 -1.38
CA ARG A 215 -7.09 9.36 -0.14
C ARG A 215 -6.28 8.14 -0.52
N ILE A 216 -5.05 8.05 -0.02
CA ILE A 216 -4.15 6.96 -0.37
C ILE A 216 -4.19 5.94 0.75
N TYR A 217 -4.59 4.72 0.42
CA TYR A 217 -4.54 3.60 1.34
C TYR A 217 -3.48 2.60 0.89
N SER A 218 -2.98 1.80 1.82
CA SER A 218 -2.19 0.62 1.51
C SER A 218 -2.82 -0.62 2.11
N TYR A 219 -2.58 -1.77 1.49
CA TYR A 219 -2.94 -3.08 2.04
C TYR A 219 -1.68 -3.79 2.51
N ARG A 220 -1.67 -4.13 3.79
CA ARG A 220 -0.70 -4.97 4.46
C ARG A 220 -1.32 -6.35 4.67
N PRO A 221 -0.99 -7.32 3.82
CA PRO A 221 -1.54 -8.66 3.96
C PRO A 221 -1.10 -9.35 5.25
N ASP A 222 -2.01 -10.13 5.83
CA ASP A 222 -1.64 -11.16 6.79
C ASP A 222 -0.96 -12.32 6.05
N HIS A 223 0.36 -12.43 6.18
CA HIS A 223 1.18 -13.44 5.51
C HIS A 223 0.79 -14.88 5.82
N LEU A 224 0.01 -15.13 6.88
CA LEU A 224 -0.49 -16.46 7.21
C LEU A 224 -1.73 -16.85 6.40
N SER A 225 -2.52 -15.87 5.95
CA SER A 225 -3.79 -16.12 5.26
C SER A 225 -3.83 -15.68 3.81
N ASP A 226 -3.10 -14.63 3.42
CA ASP A 226 -3.12 -14.13 2.04
C ASP A 226 -2.12 -14.88 1.14
N PRO A 227 -2.59 -15.73 0.20
CA PRO A 227 -1.72 -16.47 -0.70
C PRO A 227 -0.93 -15.56 -1.65
N TYR A 228 -1.42 -14.34 -1.93
CA TYR A 228 -0.78 -13.40 -2.85
C TYR A 228 0.40 -12.65 -2.22
N SER A 229 0.51 -12.65 -0.90
CA SER A 229 1.66 -12.10 -0.17
C SER A 229 2.73 -13.13 0.12
N SER A 230 2.35 -14.42 0.16
CA SER A 230 3.26 -15.51 0.48
C SER A 230 4.32 -15.68 -0.60
N GLY A 231 5.58 -15.88 -0.21
CA GLY A 231 6.70 -16.15 -1.12
C GLY A 231 7.18 -14.97 -1.98
N CYS A 232 6.67 -13.75 -1.77
CA CYS A 232 7.20 -12.55 -2.43
C CYS A 232 8.46 -12.06 -1.71
N LEU A 233 9.50 -11.69 -2.47
CA LEU A 233 10.71 -11.06 -1.93
C LEU A 233 10.41 -9.66 -1.39
N ALA A 234 9.55 -8.93 -2.09
CA ALA A 234 9.08 -7.61 -1.71
C ALA A 234 7.78 -7.30 -2.44
N SER A 235 6.90 -6.49 -1.85
CA SER A 235 5.71 -6.01 -2.53
C SER A 235 5.18 -4.71 -1.95
N PHE A 236 4.31 -4.04 -2.70
CA PHE A 236 3.45 -2.98 -2.19
C PHE A 236 2.08 -3.06 -2.86
N ASN A 237 1.06 -2.55 -2.17
CA ASN A 237 -0.33 -2.50 -2.63
C ASN A 237 -0.94 -1.14 -2.24
N TYR A 238 -1.12 -0.24 -3.20
CA TYR A 238 -1.66 1.09 -2.98
C TYR A 238 -3.02 1.31 -3.66
N PHE A 239 -3.92 2.00 -2.96
CA PHE A 239 -5.22 2.43 -3.47
C PHE A 239 -5.27 3.95 -3.49
N PHE A 240 -5.38 4.53 -4.68
CA PHE A 240 -5.64 5.95 -4.88
C PHE A 240 -7.16 6.15 -5.02
N HIS A 241 -7.82 6.40 -3.89
CA HIS A 241 -9.27 6.54 -3.84
C HIS A 241 -9.69 8.00 -4.07
N ASN A 242 -10.22 8.28 -5.26
CA ASN A 242 -10.79 9.58 -5.62
C ASN A 242 -12.32 9.54 -5.47
N ARG A 243 -12.82 10.13 -4.37
CA ARG A 243 -14.26 10.17 -4.08
C ARG A 243 -15.05 11.05 -5.05
N CYS A 244 -14.42 12.10 -5.60
CA CYS A 244 -15.03 12.99 -6.58
C CYS A 244 -15.29 12.26 -7.90
N LEU A 245 -14.29 11.51 -8.38
CA LEU A 245 -14.42 10.66 -9.57
C LEU A 245 -15.20 9.36 -9.32
N ARG A 246 -15.39 8.99 -8.04
CA ARG A 246 -15.94 7.70 -7.61
C ARG A 246 -15.14 6.52 -8.21
N ARG A 247 -13.82 6.64 -8.14
CA ARG A 247 -12.86 5.67 -8.69
C ARG A 247 -11.78 5.34 -7.67
N VAL A 248 -11.23 4.14 -7.80
CA VAL A 248 -10.00 3.70 -7.15
C VAL A 248 -9.03 3.26 -8.23
N LEU A 249 -7.84 3.86 -8.27
CA LEU A 249 -6.72 3.29 -9.00
C LEU A 249 -5.93 2.41 -8.02
N PHE A 250 -5.77 1.14 -8.37
CA PHE A 250 -5.00 0.16 -7.63
C PHE A 250 -3.62 0.01 -8.28
N PHE A 251 -2.58 0.24 -7.50
CA PHE A 251 -1.20 0.03 -7.92
C PHE A 251 -0.55 -1.00 -6.99
N SER A 252 -0.38 -2.21 -7.51
CA SER A 252 0.32 -3.29 -6.84
C SER A 252 1.57 -3.67 -7.63
N LEU A 253 2.66 -3.97 -6.92
CA LEU A 253 3.83 -4.59 -7.52
C LEU A 253 4.36 -5.63 -6.56
N ARG A 254 4.55 -6.86 -7.06
CA ARG A 254 5.08 -8.00 -6.32
C ARG A 254 6.34 -8.51 -7.00
N VAL A 255 7.40 -8.68 -6.23
CA VAL A 255 8.62 -9.33 -6.65
C VAL A 255 8.52 -10.78 -6.20
N LEU A 256 8.35 -11.69 -7.16
CA LEU A 256 8.16 -13.10 -6.89
C LEU A 256 9.53 -13.75 -6.64
N ASN A 257 9.60 -14.66 -5.67
CA ASN A 257 10.76 -15.54 -5.55
C ASN A 257 10.69 -16.53 -6.72
N ASP A 258 11.65 -16.45 -7.64
CA ASP A 258 11.79 -17.47 -8.66
C ASP A 258 12.52 -18.64 -8.03
N SER A 259 11.78 -19.69 -7.65
CA SER A 259 12.42 -20.93 -7.21
C SER A 259 13.12 -21.67 -8.37
N LEU A 260 13.09 -21.16 -9.60
CA LEU A 260 13.52 -21.87 -10.79
C LEU A 260 14.68 -21.12 -11.50
N LEU A 261 15.88 -21.25 -10.94
CA LEU A 261 16.87 -21.93 -11.75
C LEU A 261 16.56 -23.42 -11.58
N ASP A 262 15.53 -23.90 -12.30
CA ASP A 262 15.62 -25.24 -12.82
C ASP A 262 16.88 -25.18 -13.67
N ASP A 263 17.97 -25.65 -13.07
CA ASP A 263 19.17 -26.05 -13.77
C ASP A 263 18.66 -26.72 -15.05
N ASP A 264 18.92 -26.08 -16.18
CA ASP A 264 18.88 -26.71 -17.48
C ASP A 264 19.81 -27.91 -17.31
N GLY A 265 19.25 -29.02 -16.83
CA GLY A 265 19.86 -30.32 -16.80
C GLY A 265 19.99 -30.66 -18.27
N ASP A 266 21.08 -30.16 -18.85
CA ASP A 266 21.59 -30.50 -20.15
C ASP A 266 21.39 -32.00 -20.30
N GLU A 267 20.32 -32.39 -20.99
CA GLU A 267 20.17 -33.74 -21.49
C GLU A 267 21.21 -33.85 -22.60
N LEU A 268 22.45 -34.09 -22.17
CA LEU A 268 23.61 -34.37 -22.98
C LEU A 268 23.24 -35.58 -23.84
N THR A 269 22.87 -35.26 -25.07
CA THR A 269 22.89 -36.08 -26.28
C THR A 269 23.60 -37.44 -26.14
N GLU A 270 22.87 -38.45 -25.65
CA GLU A 270 23.21 -39.86 -25.87
C GLU A 270 22.83 -40.24 -27.31
N SER A 271 23.63 -39.82 -28.27
CA SER A 271 23.61 -40.41 -29.61
C SER A 271 24.99 -40.36 -30.25
N ASN A 272 25.96 -41.01 -29.61
CA ASN A 272 27.13 -41.61 -30.24
C ASN A 272 27.87 -42.45 -29.18
N LEU A 273 27.62 -43.75 -29.13
CA LEU A 273 28.65 -44.80 -28.92
C LEU A 273 27.99 -46.19 -28.92
N TYR A 274 28.36 -46.94 -29.97
CA TYR A 274 28.14 -48.37 -30.27
C TYR A 274 26.84 -48.78 -30.97
#